data_AF-A0A971W9P1-F1
#
_entry.id   AF-A0A971W9P1-F1
#
_cell.length_a   1.000
_cell.length_b   1.000
_cell.length_c   1.000
_cell.angle_alpha   90.00
_cell.angle_beta   90.00
_cell.angle_gamma   90.00
#
_symmetry.space_group_name_H-M   'P 1'
#
loop_
_entity.id
_entity.type
_entity.pdbx_description
1 polymer ?
#
loop_
_entity_poly.entity_id
_entity_poly.type
_entity_poly.pdbx_seq_one_letter_code
_entity_poly.pdbx_strand_id
1 'polypeptide(L)'
;LVIMYILAAVAMFGLSAIEITYASFLVLCSLVGFCFGGFLALFPSLTADYYGTKNVGTNYGIVFLAYGIAAILGPRVGTSVEFTQAFLIAAVLCVVGAVLTFMIRKAPQLSKVRSISG
;
A
#
# COMPACT_ATOMS: atom_id res chain seq x y z
N LEU A 1 8.08 -0.21 1.48
CA LEU A 1 6.82 0.31 0.90
C LEU A 1 6.75 0.10 -0.62
N VAL A 2 7.71 0.60 -1.43
CA VAL A 2 7.73 0.38 -2.91
C VAL A 2 7.63 -1.09 -3.29
N ILE A 3 8.43 -1.97 -2.68
CA ILE A 3 8.40 -3.41 -2.96
C ILE A 3 7.01 -4.02 -2.69
N MET A 4 6.34 -3.59 -1.62
CA MET A 4 4.99 -4.07 -1.29
C MET A 4 3.96 -3.62 -2.34
N TYR A 5 4.09 -2.38 -2.85
CA TYR A 5 3.23 -1.90 -3.94
C TYR A 5 3.46 -2.67 -5.24
N ILE A 6 4.72 -2.99 -5.57
CA ILE A 6 5.03 -3.78 -6.77
C ILE A 6 4.49 -5.21 -6.63
N LEU A 7 4.69 -5.86 -5.48
CA LEU A 7 4.15 -7.20 -5.22
C LEU A 7 2.62 -7.22 -5.29
N ALA A 8 1.96 -6.23 -4.70
CA ALA A 8 0.50 -6.09 -4.79
C ALA A 8 0.04 -5.83 -6.23
N ALA A 9 0.75 -5.02 -7.02
CA ALA A 9 0.43 -4.78 -8.42
C ALA A 9 0.54 -6.06 -9.26
N VAL A 10 1.59 -6.85 -9.07
CA VAL A 10 1.76 -8.15 -9.74
C VAL A 10 0.65 -9.12 -9.34
N ALA A 11 0.29 -9.18 -8.05
CA ALA A 11 -0.78 -10.03 -7.57
C ALA A 11 -2.14 -9.66 -8.18
N MET A 12 -2.48 -8.37 -8.19
CA MET A 12 -3.72 -7.85 -8.75
C MET A 12 -3.77 -8.01 -10.28
N PHE A 13 -2.65 -7.81 -10.96
CA PHE A 13 -2.57 -8.07 -12.40
C PHE A 13 -2.74 -9.56 -12.70
N GLY A 14 -2.13 -10.45 -11.91
CA GLY A 14 -2.33 -11.89 -12.03
C GLY A 14 -3.78 -12.33 -11.84
N LEU A 15 -4.50 -11.70 -10.90
CA LEU A 15 -5.94 -11.89 -10.68
C LEU A 15 -6.82 -11.40 -11.84
N SER A 16 -6.29 -10.51 -12.69
CA SER A 16 -7.00 -9.97 -13.86
C SER A 16 -6.67 -10.76 -15.14
N ALA A 17 -5.41 -11.15 -15.34
CA ALA A 17 -4.91 -11.64 -16.62
C ALA A 17 -4.84 -13.17 -16.75
N ILE A 18 -4.89 -13.92 -15.64
CA ILE A 18 -4.72 -15.38 -15.63
C ILE A 18 -6.08 -16.05 -15.40
N GLU A 19 -6.30 -17.21 -16.03
CA GLU A 19 -7.44 -18.06 -15.70
C GLU A 19 -7.41 -18.46 -14.22
N ILE A 20 -8.47 -18.13 -13.50
CA ILE A 20 -8.57 -18.32 -12.06
C ILE A 20 -8.88 -19.79 -11.77
N THR A 21 -7.83 -20.53 -11.40
CA THR A 21 -7.94 -21.85 -10.78
C THR A 21 -7.95 -21.68 -9.27
N TYR A 22 -8.53 -22.63 -8.52
CA TYR A 22 -8.54 -22.58 -7.05
C TYR A 22 -7.14 -22.34 -6.43
N ALA A 23 -6.11 -22.99 -6.97
CA ALA A 23 -4.74 -22.82 -6.50
C ALA A 23 -4.17 -21.42 -6.79
N SER A 24 -4.35 -20.89 -8.02
CA SER A 24 -3.84 -19.55 -8.38
C SER A 24 -4.56 -18.45 -7.60
N PHE A 25 -5.87 -18.60 -7.38
CA PHE A 25 -6.65 -17.71 -6.53
C PHE A 25 -6.10 -17.65 -5.10
N LEU A 26 -5.86 -18.80 -4.47
CA LEU A 26 -5.35 -18.86 -3.09
C LEU A 26 -3.98 -18.20 -2.95
N VAL A 27 -3.07 -18.47 -3.89
CA VAL A 27 -1.72 -17.91 -3.86
C VAL A 27 -1.77 -16.38 -4.04
N LEU A 28 -2.52 -15.89 -5.03
CA LEU A 28 -2.61 -14.45 -5.29
C LEU A 28 -3.32 -13.71 -4.16
N CYS A 29 -4.42 -14.24 -3.63
CA CYS A 29 -5.11 -13.66 -2.47
C CYS A 29 -4.23 -13.64 -1.21
N SER A 30 -3.46 -14.70 -0.97
CA SER A 30 -2.52 -14.76 0.15
C SER A 30 -1.40 -13.72 0.00
N LEU A 31 -0.90 -13.53 -1.22
CA LEU A 31 0.11 -12.52 -1.52
C LEU A 31 -0.43 -11.09 -1.29
N VAL A 32 -1.68 -10.82 -1.70
CA VAL A 32 -2.35 -9.54 -1.40
C VAL A 32 -2.51 -9.34 0.11
N GLY A 33 -2.96 -10.36 0.84
CA GLY A 33 -3.12 -10.31 2.30
C GLY A 33 -1.79 -10.05 3.02
N PHE A 34 -0.71 -10.68 2.56
CA PHE A 34 0.64 -10.43 3.08
C PHE A 34 1.10 -8.99 2.86
N CYS A 35 0.89 -8.45 1.65
CA CYS A 35 1.21 -7.05 1.34
C CYS A 35 0.42 -6.09 2.24
N PHE A 36 -0.86 -6.38 2.48
CA PHE A 36 -1.72 -5.59 3.37
C PHE A 36 -1.18 -5.56 4.81
N GLY A 37 -0.77 -6.71 5.36
CA GLY A 37 -0.12 -6.77 6.67
C GLY A 37 1.17 -5.96 6.72
N GLY A 38 1.98 -6.00 5.65
CA GLY A 38 3.18 -5.19 5.51
C GLY A 38 2.91 -3.68 5.52
N PHE A 39 1.85 -3.22 4.85
CA PHE A 39 1.47 -1.80 4.85
C PHE A 39 1.10 -1.31 6.25
N LEU A 40 0.29 -2.07 6.99
CA LEU A 40 -0.13 -1.70 8.34
C LEU A 40 1.05 -1.61 9.33
N ALA A 41 2.06 -2.47 9.19
CA ALA A 41 3.27 -2.41 10.00
C ALA A 41 4.19 -1.22 9.65
N LEU A 42 4.22 -0.84 8.36
CA LEU A 42 5.12 0.21 7.86
C LEU A 42 4.55 1.62 8.04
N PHE A 43 3.23 1.83 8.03
CA PHE A 43 2.69 3.18 8.10
C PHE A 43 2.97 3.91 9.44
N PRO A 44 2.89 3.30 10.62
CA PRO A 44 3.23 3.96 11.88
C PRO A 44 4.71 4.33 11.96
N SER A 45 5.60 3.42 11.53
CA SER A 45 7.04 3.64 11.52
C SER A 45 7.44 4.72 10.53
N LEU A 46 6.92 4.68 9.30
CA LEU A 46 7.14 5.75 8.32
C LEU A 46 6.61 7.09 8.82
N THR A 47 5.41 7.12 9.41
CA THR A 47 4.87 8.38 9.95
C THR A 47 5.77 8.96 11.04
N ALA A 48 6.32 8.11 11.91
CA ALA A 48 7.31 8.53 12.90
C ALA A 48 8.62 9.01 12.27
N ASP A 49 9.10 8.36 11.21
CA ASP A 49 10.32 8.74 10.50
C ASP A 49 10.19 10.09 9.76
N TYR A 50 9.01 10.42 9.25
CA TYR A 50 8.78 11.70 8.55
C TYR A 50 8.47 12.86 9.51
N TYR A 51 7.60 12.62 10.50
CA TYR A 51 7.05 13.69 11.35
C TYR A 51 7.61 13.70 12.78
N GLY A 52 8.44 12.72 13.14
CA GLY A 52 9.01 12.55 14.47
C GLY A 52 8.08 11.82 15.46
N THR A 53 8.65 11.35 16.57
CA THR A 53 7.96 10.49 17.54
C THR A 53 7.02 11.23 18.50
N LYS A 54 7.15 12.57 18.61
CA LYS A 54 6.45 13.39 19.61
C LYS A 54 4.92 13.36 19.47
N ASN A 55 4.40 13.37 18.24
CA ASN A 55 2.97 13.43 17.92
C ASN A 55 2.53 12.31 16.95
N VAL A 56 3.13 11.10 17.05
CA VAL A 56 2.89 10.00 16.09
C VAL A 56 1.43 9.60 16.03
N GLY A 57 0.72 9.57 17.16
CA GLY A 57 -0.70 9.21 17.19
C GLY A 57 -1.56 10.13 16.32
N THR A 58 -1.37 11.45 16.44
CA THR A 58 -2.11 12.45 15.64
C THR A 58 -1.73 12.38 14.17
N ASN A 59 -0.43 12.31 13.86
CA ASN A 59 0.05 12.26 12.47
C ASN A 59 -0.40 10.97 11.77
N TYR A 60 -0.32 9.84 12.48
CA TYR A 60 -0.78 8.56 11.95
C TYR A 60 -2.31 8.53 11.83
N GLY A 61 -3.03 9.18 12.74
CA GLY A 61 -4.48 9.37 12.64
C GLY A 61 -4.90 10.06 11.33
N ILE A 62 -4.15 11.07 10.87
CA ILE A 62 -4.42 11.73 9.58
C ILE A 62 -4.17 10.77 8.40
N VAL A 63 -3.09 9.97 8.45
CA VAL A 63 -2.82 8.95 7.43
C VAL A 63 -3.92 7.88 7.43
N PHE A 64 -4.38 7.46 8.60
CA PHE A 64 -5.44 6.47 8.75
C PHE A 64 -6.81 7.01 8.32
N LEU A 65 -7.05 8.32 8.44
CA LEU A 65 -8.26 8.96 7.91
C LEU A 65 -8.31 8.84 6.38
N ALA A 66 -7.18 9.05 5.69
CA ALA A 66 -7.11 8.85 4.24
C ALA A 66 -7.42 7.38 3.86
N TYR A 67 -6.93 6.42 4.66
CA TYR A 67 -7.29 5.01 4.51
C TYR A 67 -8.80 4.77 4.72
N GLY A 68 -9.42 5.41 5.71
CA GLY A 68 -10.87 5.34 5.95
C GLY A 68 -11.70 5.88 4.78
N ILE A 69 -11.29 7.00 4.17
CA ILE A 69 -11.94 7.54 2.97
C ILE A 69 -11.80 6.56 1.81
N ALA A 70 -10.61 5.99 1.60
CA ALA A 70 -10.38 4.98 0.58
C ALA A 70 -11.24 3.72 0.80
N ALA A 71 -11.46 3.29 2.04
CA ALA A 71 -12.32 2.15 2.36
C ALA A 71 -13.81 2.38 2.03
N ILE A 72 -14.27 3.64 2.05
CA ILE A 72 -15.64 3.99 1.65
C ILE A 72 -15.77 4.07 0.13
N LEU A 73 -14.77 4.64 -0.56
CA LEU A 73 -14.80 4.85 -2.02
C LEU A 73 -14.45 3.58 -2.80
N GLY A 74 -13.52 2.77 -2.29
CA GLY A 74 -12.99 1.57 -2.96
C GLY A 74 -14.08 0.58 -3.38
N PRO A 75 -14.95 0.12 -2.47
CA PRO A 75 -16.05 -0.78 -2.81
C PRO A 75 -17.01 -0.20 -3.84
N ARG A 76 -17.32 1.11 -3.76
CA ARG A 76 -18.24 1.75 -4.72
C ARG A 76 -17.70 1.70 -6.15
N VAL A 77 -16.40 1.95 -6.32
CA VAL A 77 -15.74 1.81 -7.62
C VAL A 77 -15.68 0.34 -8.02
N GLY A 78 -15.30 -0.55 -7.11
CA GLY A 78 -15.18 -1.98 -7.36
C GLY A 78 -16.49 -2.67 -7.77
N THR A 79 -17.64 -2.26 -7.23
CA THR A 79 -18.94 -2.82 -7.59
C THR A 79 -19.54 -2.22 -8.86
N SER A 80 -19.01 -1.10 -9.34
CA SER A 80 -19.50 -0.42 -10.56
C SER A 80 -18.91 -0.98 -11.86
N VAL A 81 -17.90 -1.84 -11.75
CA VAL A 81 -17.14 -2.41 -12.89
C VAL A 81 -17.07 -3.93 -12.80
N GLU A 82 -16.72 -4.60 -13.90
CA GLU A 82 -16.50 -6.04 -13.88
C GLU A 82 -15.30 -6.43 -13.00
N PHE A 83 -15.31 -7.64 -12.42
CA PHE A 83 -14.25 -8.13 -11.55
C PHE A 83 -12.86 -8.00 -12.17
N THR A 84 -12.70 -8.39 -13.43
CA THR A 84 -11.43 -8.29 -14.16
C THR A 84 -10.94 -6.84 -14.27
N GLN A 85 -11.85 -5.90 -14.52
CA GLN A 85 -11.55 -4.47 -14.61
C GLN A 85 -11.25 -3.88 -13.21
N ALA A 86 -11.96 -4.31 -12.17
CA ALA A 86 -11.69 -3.90 -10.79
C ALA A 86 -10.26 -4.25 -10.37
N PHE A 87 -9.82 -5.48 -10.66
CA PHE A 87 -8.44 -5.92 -10.38
C PHE A 87 -7.40 -5.16 -11.21
N LEU A 88 -7.71 -4.84 -12.47
CA LEU A 88 -6.83 -4.02 -13.31
C LEU A 88 -6.68 -2.59 -12.76
N ILE A 89 -7.79 -1.96 -12.35
CA ILE A 89 -7.78 -0.63 -11.72
C ILE A 89 -6.96 -0.67 -10.42
N ALA A 90 -7.13 -1.71 -9.60
CA ALA A 90 -6.36 -1.90 -8.39
C ALA A 90 -4.85 -2.07 -8.68
N ALA A 91 -4.49 -2.81 -9.72
CA ALA A 91 -3.10 -2.97 -10.15
C ALA A 91 -2.49 -1.62 -10.57
N VAL A 92 -3.22 -0.83 -11.37
CA VAL A 92 -2.78 0.52 -11.78
C VAL A 92 -2.60 1.43 -10.57
N LEU A 93 -3.55 1.43 -9.63
CA LEU A 93 -3.44 2.19 -8.38
C LEU A 93 -2.21 1.79 -7.55
N CYS A 94 -1.87 0.50 -7.50
CA CYS A 94 -0.66 0.02 -6.83
C CYS A 94 0.61 0.53 -7.52
N VAL A 95 0.66 0.55 -8.85
CA VAL A 95 1.79 1.11 -9.62
C VAL A 95 1.91 2.61 -9.37
N VAL A 96 0.80 3.36 -9.39
CA VAL A 96 0.80 4.79 -9.06
C VAL A 96 1.31 5.01 -7.62
N GLY A 97 0.87 4.19 -6.67
CA GLY A 97 1.37 4.21 -5.29
C GLY A 97 2.87 3.94 -5.19
N ALA A 98 3.41 3.00 -5.98
CA ALA A 98 4.85 2.73 -6.05
C ALA A 98 5.62 3.95 -6.58
N VAL A 99 5.13 4.58 -7.65
CA VAL A 99 5.74 5.77 -8.25
C VAL A 99 5.72 6.94 -7.26
N LEU A 100 4.57 7.23 -6.64
CA LEU A 100 4.46 8.28 -5.63
C LEU A 100 5.41 8.02 -4.46
N THR A 101 5.47 6.79 -3.97
CA THR A 101 6.42 6.40 -2.91
C THR A 101 7.86 6.62 -3.31
N PHE A 102 8.21 6.37 -4.58
CA PHE A 102 9.55 6.60 -5.11
C PHE A 102 9.88 8.10 -5.22
N MET A 103 8.88 8.93 -5.54
CA MET A 103 9.02 10.38 -5.64
C MET A 103 9.11 11.09 -4.28
N ILE A 104 8.55 10.50 -3.22
CA ILE A 104 8.63 11.06 -1.87
C ILE A 104 10.10 11.10 -1.42
N ARG A 105 10.58 12.30 -1.03
CA ARG A 105 11.93 12.53 -0.49
C ARG A 105 12.19 11.65 0.73
N LYS A 106 13.42 11.14 0.87
CA LYS A 106 13.85 10.35 2.04
C LYS A 106 13.48 11.06 3.36
N ALA A 107 12.96 10.28 4.31
CA ALA A 107 12.51 10.74 5.61
C ALA A 107 13.59 11.58 6.34
N PRO A 108 13.31 12.86 6.70
CA PRO A 108 14.31 13.76 7.28
C PRO A 108 14.85 13.27 8.62
N GLN A 109 13.99 12.71 9.48
CA GLN A 109 14.39 12.27 10.82
C GLN A 109 15.23 10.99 10.78
N LEU A 110 14.99 10.11 9.79
CA LEU A 110 15.81 8.93 9.55
C LEU A 110 17.26 9.31 9.18
N SER A 111 17.44 10.42 8.43
CA SER A 111 18.78 10.94 8.11
C SER A 111 19.50 11.53 9.34
N LYS A 112 18.74 12.16 10.25
CA LYS A 112 19.28 12.80 11.45
C LYS A 112 19.78 11.75 12.45
N VAL A 113 19.01 10.69 12.70
CA VAL A 113 19.43 9.58 13.58
C VAL A 113 20.68 8.87 13.02
N ARG A 114 20.72 8.63 11.71
CA ARG A 114 21.89 7.99 11.07
C ARG A 114 23.16 8.86 11.12
N SER A 115 23.02 10.19 11.14
CA SER A 115 24.14 11.13 11.27
C SER A 115 24.69 11.25 12.70
N ILE A 116 23.92 10.85 13.72
CA ILE A 116 24.35 10.91 15.14
C ILE A 116 24.96 9.56 15.58
N SER A 117 24.69 8.50 14.83
CA SER A 117 25.15 7.13 15.11
C SER A 117 26.40 6.72 14.32
N GLY A 118 26.97 7.61 13.49
CA GLY A 118 28.12 7.35 12.63
C GLY A 118 29.38 8.05 13.12
#